data_AF-A0A920WA57-F1
#
_entry.id   AF-A0A920WA57-F1
#
_cell.length_a   1.000
_cell.length_b   1.000
_cell.length_c   1.000
_cell.angle_alpha   90.00
_cell.angle_beta   90.00
_cell.angle_gamma   90.00
#
_symmetry.space_group_name_H-M   'P 1'
#
loop_
_entity.id
_entity.type
_entity.pdbx_description
1 polymer ?
#
loop_
_entity_poly.entity_id
_entity_poly.type
_entity_poly.pdbx_seq_one_letter_code
_entity_poly.pdbx_strand_id
1 'polypeptide(L)'
;MHVPNQDDSYKMLTHPGFDYSSRVSYCSLAKSPGRELITALAAGYEVACRVASDFIPSTQARGFRSSPIYGTLGTAVATAKLLNLGEDQ
;
A
#
# COMPACT_ATOMS: atom_id res chain seq x y z
N MET A 1 8.17 -10.34 -0.42
CA MET A 1 6.91 -11.05 -0.08
C MET A 1 6.21 -11.66 -1.30
N HIS A 2 6.28 -11.06 -2.50
CA HIS A 2 5.58 -11.55 -3.70
C HIS A 2 6.26 -12.69 -4.49
N VAL A 3 7.55 -12.98 -4.25
CA VAL A 3 8.29 -14.02 -4.99
C VAL A 3 7.58 -15.39 -5.03
N PRO A 4 7.02 -15.91 -3.91
CA PRO A 4 6.29 -17.18 -3.94
C PRO A 4 4.79 -17.04 -4.29
N ASN A 5 4.30 -15.82 -4.58
CA ASN A 5 2.88 -15.53 -4.81
C ASN A 5 1.96 -16.08 -3.69
N GLN A 6 2.40 -15.92 -2.44
CA GLN A 6 1.66 -16.31 -1.22
C GLN A 6 1.17 -15.09 -0.43
N ASP A 7 1.33 -13.90 -1.02
CA ASP A 7 0.80 -12.65 -0.52
C ASP A 7 -0.71 -12.54 -0.73
N ASP A 8 -1.33 -11.62 0.01
CA ASP A 8 -2.77 -11.37 0.00
C ASP A 8 -3.28 -10.93 -1.37
N SER A 9 -4.58 -10.95 -1.60
CA SER A 9 -5.15 -10.43 -2.83
C SER A 9 -6.42 -9.63 -2.60
N TYR A 10 -6.59 -8.56 -3.36
CA TYR A 10 -7.82 -7.78 -3.44
C TYR A 10 -8.45 -7.95 -4.82
N LYS A 11 -9.71 -8.42 -4.83
CA LYS A 11 -10.47 -8.76 -6.04
C LYS A 11 -9.73 -9.70 -7.02
N MET A 12 -8.81 -10.54 -6.53
CA MET A 12 -7.95 -11.44 -7.32
C MET A 12 -7.00 -10.77 -8.31
N LEU A 13 -6.84 -9.44 -8.25
CA LEU A 13 -6.21 -8.67 -9.33
C LEU A 13 -5.17 -7.65 -8.86
N THR A 14 -4.97 -7.53 -7.55
CA THR A 14 -3.87 -6.76 -6.95
C THR A 14 -3.50 -7.37 -5.59
N HIS A 15 -2.27 -7.11 -5.14
CA HIS A 15 -1.73 -7.61 -3.87
C HIS A 15 -1.35 -6.41 -2.98
N PRO A 16 -2.29 -5.82 -2.21
CA PRO A 16 -2.06 -4.57 -1.49
C PRO A 16 -1.08 -4.72 -0.32
N GLY A 17 -0.99 -5.94 0.25
CA GLY A 17 -0.05 -6.30 1.30
C GLY A 17 1.35 -6.63 0.80
N PHE A 18 1.58 -6.77 -0.52
CA PHE A 18 2.92 -7.02 -1.06
C PHE A 18 3.96 -5.99 -0.59
N ASP A 19 3.59 -4.72 -0.57
CA ASP A 19 4.50 -3.62 -0.25
C ASP A 19 4.61 -3.36 1.27
N TYR A 20 4.17 -4.32 2.10
CA TYR A 20 4.25 -4.26 3.55
C TYR A 20 5.69 -4.04 4.05
N SER A 21 6.67 -4.68 3.42
CA SER A 21 8.07 -4.58 3.84
C SER A 21 8.63 -3.17 3.73
N SER A 22 8.31 -2.41 2.68
CA SER A 22 8.79 -1.03 2.52
C SER A 22 8.15 -0.09 3.55
N ARG A 23 6.87 -0.30 3.86
CA ARG A 23 6.11 0.49 4.84
C ARG A 23 6.62 0.28 6.27
N VAL A 24 7.00 -0.95 6.64
CA VAL A 24 7.53 -1.25 7.98
C VAL A 24 8.97 -0.78 8.16
N SER A 25 9.80 -0.78 7.11
CA SER A 25 11.18 -0.30 7.18
C SER A 25 11.28 1.14 7.70
N TYR A 26 10.36 2.02 7.29
CA TYR A 26 10.34 3.41 7.76
C TYR A 26 10.03 3.51 9.27
N CYS A 27 9.05 2.72 9.74
CA CYS A 27 8.66 2.72 11.14
C CYS A 27 9.76 2.22 12.07
N SER A 28 10.57 1.25 11.62
CA SER A 28 11.73 0.77 12.38
C SER A 28 12.78 1.86 12.58
N LEU A 29 12.99 2.72 11.58
CA LEU A 29 13.90 3.87 11.68
C LEU A 29 13.34 4.97 12.59
N ALA A 30 12.02 5.22 12.52
CA ALA A 30 11.35 6.27 13.28
C ALA A 30 11.06 5.91 14.75
N LYS A 31 11.25 4.65 15.17
CA LYS A 31 10.88 4.12 16.50
C LYS A 31 9.42 4.42 16.89
N SER A 32 8.52 4.53 15.91
CA SER A 32 7.12 4.84 16.17
C SER A 32 6.44 3.71 16.95
N PRO A 33 5.49 4.02 17.85
CA PRO A 33 4.73 3.01 18.57
C PRO A 33 3.91 2.14 17.62
N GLY A 34 3.76 0.85 17.94
CA GLY A 34 3.09 -0.13 17.05
C GLY A 34 1.66 0.25 16.66
N ARG A 35 0.95 1.03 17.49
CA ARG A 35 -0.37 1.59 17.14
C ARG A 35 -0.30 2.53 15.94
N GLU A 36 0.70 3.40 15.87
CA GLU A 36 0.88 4.32 14.75
C GLU A 36 1.23 3.55 13.48
N LEU A 37 2.07 2.52 13.58
CA LEU A 37 2.36 1.62 12.47
C LEU A 37 1.11 0.97 11.90
N ILE A 38 0.30 0.33 12.74
CA ILE A 38 -0.94 -0.33 12.31
C ILE A 38 -1.89 0.69 11.67
N THR A 39 -1.99 1.89 12.25
CA THR A 39 -2.84 2.97 11.70
C THR A 39 -2.37 3.42 10.33
N ALA A 40 -1.07 3.63 10.15
CA ALA A 40 -0.49 4.02 8.87
C ALA A 40 -0.64 2.93 7.80
N LEU A 41 -0.41 1.67 8.17
CA LEU A 41 -0.61 0.52 7.29
C LEU A 41 -2.06 0.40 6.84
N ALA A 42 -3.02 0.54 7.76
CA ALA A 42 -4.44 0.50 7.44
C ALA A 42 -4.85 1.63 6.50
N ALA A 43 -4.37 2.85 6.74
CA ALA A 43 -4.63 4.00 5.85
C ALA A 43 -4.08 3.76 4.43
N GLY A 44 -2.84 3.27 4.32
CA GLY A 44 -2.24 2.93 3.03
C GLY A 44 -2.98 1.80 2.30
N TYR A 45 -3.43 0.78 3.03
CA TYR A 45 -4.22 -0.32 2.48
C TYR A 45 -5.58 0.15 1.94
N GLU A 46 -6.29 0.97 2.72
CA GLU A 46 -7.59 1.52 2.33
C GLU A 46 -7.47 2.36 1.06
N VAL A 47 -6.49 3.28 1.00
CA VAL A 47 -6.30 4.11 -0.20
C VAL A 47 -5.94 3.27 -1.42
N ALA A 48 -5.02 2.30 -1.29
CA ALA A 48 -4.66 1.42 -2.39
C ALA A 48 -5.88 0.66 -2.93
N CYS A 49 -6.69 0.06 -2.05
CA CYS A 49 -7.90 -0.67 -2.44
C CYS A 49 -8.98 0.24 -3.02
N ARG A 50 -9.16 1.45 -2.46
CA ARG A 50 -10.15 2.41 -2.93
C ARG A 50 -9.82 2.95 -4.32
N VAL A 51 -8.56 3.29 -4.59
CA VAL A 51 -8.17 3.70 -5.95
C VAL A 51 -8.27 2.49 -6.89
N ALA A 52 -7.77 1.33 -6.47
CA ALA A 52 -7.80 0.14 -7.31
C ALA A 52 -9.23 -0.34 -7.65
N SER A 53 -10.22 -0.10 -6.78
CA SER A 53 -11.58 -0.62 -6.97
C SER A 53 -12.22 -0.22 -8.28
N ASP A 54 -11.86 0.96 -8.79
CA ASP A 54 -12.48 1.60 -9.94
C ASP A 54 -11.71 1.30 -11.25
N PHE A 55 -10.44 0.90 -11.14
CA PHE A 55 -9.53 0.82 -12.28
C PHE A 55 -8.90 -0.56 -12.51
N ILE A 56 -9.04 -1.52 -11.59
CA ILE A 56 -8.42 -2.85 -11.69
C ILE A 56 -8.69 -3.57 -13.03
N PRO A 57 -9.92 -3.61 -13.58
CA PRO A 57 -10.16 -4.29 -14.86
C PRO A 57 -9.53 -3.54 -16.04
N SER A 58 -9.65 -2.21 -16.07
CA SER A 58 -9.15 -1.38 -17.17
C SER A 58 -7.62 -1.27 -17.18
N THR A 59 -6.98 -1.28 -16.01
CA THR A 59 -5.52 -1.26 -15.86
C THR A 59 -4.87 -2.45 -16.54
N GLN A 60 -5.40 -3.65 -16.28
CA GLN A 60 -4.89 -4.88 -16.88
C GLN A 60 -5.25 -4.99 -18.36
N ALA A 61 -6.45 -4.55 -18.75
CA ALA A 61 -6.82 -4.47 -20.17
C ALA A 61 -5.88 -3.58 -20.99
N ARG A 62 -5.22 -2.60 -20.35
CA ARG A 62 -4.21 -1.74 -20.96
C ARG A 62 -2.78 -2.29 -20.85
N GLY A 63 -2.60 -3.51 -20.34
CA GLY A 63 -1.31 -4.18 -20.25
C GLY A 63 -0.49 -3.87 -18.98
N PHE A 64 -1.06 -3.13 -18.02
CA PHE A 64 -0.37 -2.78 -16.78
C PHE A 64 -0.63 -3.80 -15.66
N ARG A 65 0.37 -3.99 -14.79
CA ARG A 65 0.21 -4.74 -13.53
C ARG A 65 -0.30 -3.81 -12.44
N SER A 66 -1.42 -4.16 -11.81
CA SER A 66 -2.09 -3.35 -10.79
C SER A 66 -1.27 -3.17 -9.51
N SER A 67 -0.65 -4.24 -9.00
CA SER A 67 0.06 -4.22 -7.70
C SER A 67 1.12 -3.12 -7.58
N PRO A 68 2.07 -2.95 -8.53
CA PRO A 68 3.07 -1.89 -8.41
C PRO A 68 2.49 -0.48 -8.58
N ILE A 69 1.30 -0.32 -9.18
CA ILE A 69 0.67 0.99 -9.35
C ILE A 69 0.00 1.42 -8.04
N TYR A 70 -0.94 0.59 -7.56
CA TYR A 70 -1.74 0.94 -6.39
C TYR A 70 -0.99 0.71 -5.08
N GLY A 71 -0.09 -0.27 -5.05
CA GLY A 71 0.78 -0.54 -3.89
C GLY A 71 1.64 0.66 -3.53
N THR A 72 2.24 1.32 -4.53
CA THR A 72 3.06 2.53 -4.34
C THR A 72 2.25 3.69 -3.75
N LEU A 73 1.01 3.90 -4.19
CA LEU A 73 0.13 4.91 -3.60
C LEU A 73 -0.14 4.63 -2.12
N GLY A 74 -0.45 3.37 -1.78
CA GLY A 74 -0.65 2.99 -0.38
C GLY A 74 0.61 3.13 0.46
N THR A 75 1.79 2.90 -0.12
CA THR A 75 3.08 3.09 0.56
C THR A 75 3.35 4.57 0.81
N ALA A 76 3.10 5.43 -0.17
CA ALA A 76 3.21 6.87 0.01
C ALA A 76 2.30 7.37 1.16
N VAL A 77 1.04 6.95 1.21
CA VAL A 77 0.10 7.31 2.28
C VAL A 77 0.56 6.81 3.65
N ALA A 78 1.00 5.55 3.74
CA ALA A 78 1.50 5.00 4.99
C ALA A 78 2.73 5.77 5.49
N THR A 79 3.68 6.07 4.60
CA THR A 79 4.88 6.85 4.92
C THR A 79 4.53 8.29 5.32
N ALA A 80 3.63 8.96 4.58
CA ALA A 80 3.15 10.30 4.92
C ALA A 80 2.50 10.33 6.32
N LYS A 81 1.71 9.30 6.65
CA LYS A 81 1.08 9.17 7.97
C LYS A 81 2.11 8.98 9.09
N LEU A 82 3.16 8.19 8.87
CA LEU A 82 4.25 8.00 9.82
C LEU A 82 5.15 9.23 9.96
N LEU A 83 5.26 10.04 8.90
CA LEU A 83 5.95 11.34 8.89
C LEU A 83 5.11 12.47 9.49
N ASN A 84 3.84 12.22 9.79
CA ASN A 84 2.88 13.23 10.23
C ASN A 84 2.76 14.42 9.25
N LEU A 85 2.74 14.11 7.95
CA LEU A 85 2.54 15.10 6.89
C LEU A 85 1.10 15.62 6.86
N GLY A 86 0.95 16.89 6.47
CA GLY A 86 -0.36 17.53 6.23
C GLY A 86 -0.92 17.24 4.84
N GLU A 87 -2.12 17.76 4.55
CA GLU A 87 -2.79 17.56 3.25
C GLU A 87 -2.01 18.12 2.05
N ASP A 88 -1.26 19.20 2.26
CA ASP A 88 -0.47 19.86 1.22
C ASP A 88 0.89 19.17 0.93
N GLN A 89 1.23 18.10 1.64
CA GLN A 89 2.55 17.45 1.64
C GLN A 89 2.48 15.98 1.20
#